data_AF-A0A1Y2X7I6-F1
#
_entry.id   AF-A0A1Y2X7I6-F1
#
_cell.length_a   1.000
_cell.length_b   1.000
_cell.length_c   1.000
_cell.angle_alpha   90.00
_cell.angle_beta   90.00
_cell.angle_gamma   90.00
#
_symmetry.space_group_name_H-M   'P 1'
#
loop_
_entity.id
_entity.type
_entity.pdbx_description
1 polymer ?
#
loop_
_entity_poly.entity_id
_entity_poly.type
_entity_poly.pdbx_seq_one_letter_code
_entity_poly.pdbx_strand_id
1 'polypeptide(L)'
;MPAPSYFHPPPDMSDPSFDMESFTMATFDGVDNSNSGFAAMEAGRFDEAIALHRKALEHKLRFHSPKSIQAAISYNGLGEALLRVGRLDEADEMFHKALPVRERGGPALDAAVTRDNIGQLREAQGRFKEAREIRIRDSGKRMVCGHYRCPNMKTFVLADLKACAACHSVFYCSKECQKQDWTTRHKPLCKARQAEAQPANQGEAESGNQGEAGSEEPKAAQ
;
A
#
# COMPACT_ATOMS: atom_id res chain seq x y z
N MET A 1 -13.53 -2.61 32.14
CA MET A 1 -12.63 -2.95 31.01
C MET A 1 -11.21 -2.61 31.45
N PRO A 2 -10.28 -3.56 31.58
CA PRO A 2 -8.88 -3.18 31.84
C PRO A 2 -8.35 -2.42 30.63
N ALA A 3 -7.56 -1.37 30.87
CA ALA A 3 -6.90 -0.61 29.81
C ALA A 3 -6.02 -1.56 28.98
N PRO A 4 -5.98 -1.44 27.65
CA PRO A 4 -5.23 -2.36 26.82
C PRO A 4 -3.72 -2.25 27.13
N SER A 5 -3.10 -3.37 27.50
CA SER A 5 -1.74 -3.52 28.03
C SER A 5 -0.62 -3.31 26.99
N TYR A 6 -0.80 -2.39 26.03
CA TYR A 6 0.10 -2.22 24.88
C TYR A 6 0.98 -0.97 24.97
N PHE A 7 0.72 -0.10 25.95
CA PHE A 7 1.82 0.69 26.49
C PHE A 7 2.75 -0.32 27.16
N HIS A 8 3.88 -0.60 26.53
CA HIS A 8 5.02 -1.00 27.33
C HIS A 8 5.15 0.06 28.42
N PRO A 9 5.23 -0.33 29.70
CA PRO A 9 5.54 0.64 30.72
C PRO A 9 6.78 1.38 30.23
N PRO A 10 6.81 2.73 30.31
CA PRO A 10 8.04 3.45 30.03
C PRO A 10 9.17 2.77 30.81
N PRO A 11 10.40 2.73 30.25
CA PRO A 11 11.52 2.13 30.95
C PRO A 11 11.54 2.64 32.39
N ASP A 12 11.80 1.75 33.34
CA ASP A 12 11.81 2.11 34.75
C ASP A 12 12.95 3.10 35.00
N MET A 13 12.61 4.39 34.97
CA MET A 13 13.59 5.47 35.15
C MET A 13 14.14 5.51 36.58
N SER A 14 13.57 4.71 37.50
CA SER A 14 14.09 4.53 38.84
C SER A 14 15.10 3.39 38.95
N ASP A 15 15.27 2.57 37.91
CA ASP A 15 16.32 1.55 37.82
C ASP A 15 17.70 2.24 37.76
N PRO A 16 18.60 2.03 38.74
CA PRO A 16 19.93 2.62 38.74
C PRO A 16 20.83 2.21 37.56
N SER A 17 20.47 1.12 36.86
CA SER A 17 21.15 0.66 35.64
C SER A 17 20.60 1.30 34.35
N PHE A 18 19.51 2.07 34.44
CA PHE A 18 18.93 2.76 33.29
C PHE A 18 19.77 3.97 32.89
N ASP A 19 20.34 3.90 31.69
CA ASP A 19 21.06 5.02 31.09
C ASP A 19 20.07 6.02 30.46
N MET A 20 19.69 7.03 31.25
CA MET A 20 18.79 8.11 30.83
C MET A 20 19.37 8.92 29.66
N GLU A 21 20.69 9.11 29.61
CA GLU A 21 21.34 9.88 28.56
C GLU A 21 21.23 9.14 27.23
N SER A 22 21.61 7.86 27.21
CA SER A 22 21.47 7.01 26.01
C SER A 22 20.02 6.88 25.54
N PHE A 23 19.06 6.75 26.47
CA PHE A 23 17.64 6.72 26.13
C PHE A 23 17.19 8.02 25.45
N THR A 24 17.58 9.15 26.03
CA THR A 24 17.21 10.48 25.53
C THR A 24 17.81 10.71 24.15
N MET A 25 19.10 10.41 23.97
CA MET A 25 19.79 10.52 22.68
C MET A 25 19.14 9.63 21.62
N ALA A 26 18.90 8.35 21.93
CA ALA A 26 18.25 7.44 20.98
C ALA A 26 16.82 7.89 20.63
N THR A 27 16.10 8.49 21.57
CA THR A 27 14.76 9.03 21.30
C THR A 27 14.84 10.20 20.32
N PHE A 28 15.72 11.18 20.54
CA PHE A 28 15.91 12.31 19.63
C PHE A 28 16.42 11.86 18.26
N ASP A 29 17.47 11.04 18.21
CA ASP A 29 18.02 10.50 16.97
C ASP A 29 16.98 9.68 16.21
N GLY A 30 16.17 8.89 16.92
CA GLY A 30 15.10 8.09 16.33
C GLY A 30 14.02 8.95 15.66
N VAL A 31 13.65 10.07 16.28
CA VAL A 31 12.69 11.03 15.73
C VAL A 31 13.30 11.82 14.57
N ASP A 32 14.53 12.32 14.74
CA ASP A 32 15.20 13.16 13.73
C ASP A 32 15.48 12.37 12.45
N ASN A 33 15.99 11.13 12.58
CA ASN A 33 16.15 10.23 11.44
C ASN A 33 14.80 9.91 10.78
N SER A 34 13.70 9.79 11.54
CA SER A 34 12.37 9.57 10.94
C SER A 34 11.93 10.78 10.12
N ASN A 35 12.10 12.00 10.65
CA ASN A 35 11.71 13.24 10.00
C ASN A 35 12.56 13.51 8.75
N SER A 36 13.87 13.35 8.85
CA SER A 36 14.79 13.43 7.71
C SER A 36 14.47 12.38 6.66
N GLY A 37 14.06 11.17 7.06
CA GLY A 37 13.59 10.12 6.16
C GLY A 37 12.36 10.55 5.33
N PHE A 38 11.36 11.16 5.98
CA PHE A 38 10.20 11.72 5.28
C PHE A 38 10.59 12.87 4.33
N ALA A 39 11.47 13.77 4.77
CA ALA A 39 11.96 14.87 3.93
C ALA A 39 12.74 14.35 2.70
N ALA A 40 13.54 13.29 2.87
CA ALA A 40 14.23 12.63 1.76
C ALA A 40 13.23 11.97 0.79
N MET A 41 12.15 11.35 1.29
CA MET A 41 11.08 10.82 0.43
C MET A 41 10.38 11.91 -0.39
N GLU A 42 10.05 13.05 0.23
CA GLU A 42 9.42 14.18 -0.47
C GLU A 42 10.32 14.76 -1.58
N ALA A 43 11.63 14.72 -1.37
CA ALA A 43 12.63 15.13 -2.35
C ALA A 43 13.02 14.03 -3.36
N GLY A 44 12.42 12.84 -3.29
CA GLY A 44 12.69 11.73 -4.19
C GLY A 44 13.99 10.96 -3.94
N ARG A 45 14.68 11.21 -2.81
CA ARG A 45 15.92 10.52 -2.42
C ARG A 45 15.61 9.25 -1.62
N PHE A 46 15.07 8.24 -2.30
CA PHE A 46 14.50 7.07 -1.61
C PHE A 46 15.54 6.18 -0.92
N ASP A 47 16.74 5.99 -1.48
CA ASP A 47 17.78 5.19 -0.83
C ASP A 47 18.28 5.83 0.47
N GLU A 48 18.38 7.16 0.49
CA GLU A 48 18.68 7.92 1.71
C GLU A 48 17.54 7.77 2.73
N ALA A 49 16.29 7.88 2.31
CA ALA A 49 15.13 7.67 3.17
C ALA A 49 15.11 6.26 3.79
N ILE A 50 15.46 5.22 3.02
CA ILE A 50 15.58 3.84 3.50
C ILE A 50 16.66 3.77 4.61
N ALA A 51 17.83 4.35 4.37
CA ALA A 51 18.91 4.35 5.36
C ALA A 51 18.51 5.09 6.65
N LEU A 52 17.87 6.24 6.53
CA LEU A 52 17.40 7.05 7.66
C LEU A 52 16.30 6.33 8.45
N HIS A 53 15.30 5.74 7.80
CA HIS A 53 14.26 4.98 8.49
C HIS A 53 14.80 3.70 9.16
N ARG A 54 15.83 3.06 8.60
CA ARG A 54 16.54 1.95 9.27
C ARG A 54 17.27 2.40 10.53
N LYS A 55 18.01 3.50 10.48
CA LYS A 55 18.64 4.10 11.67
C LYS A 55 17.59 4.47 12.72
N ALA A 56 16.51 5.14 12.30
CA ALA A 56 15.41 5.48 13.19
C ALA A 56 14.80 4.26 13.88
N LEU A 57 14.61 3.17 13.13
CA LEU A 57 14.13 1.91 13.69
C LEU A 57 15.13 1.32 14.69
N GLU A 58 16.42 1.29 14.37
CA GLU A 58 17.46 0.80 15.27
C GLU A 58 17.43 1.54 16.62
N HIS A 59 17.43 2.87 16.61
CA HIS A 59 17.37 3.67 17.84
C HIS A 59 16.11 3.36 18.67
N LYS A 60 14.94 3.27 18.02
CA LYS A 60 13.68 2.97 18.71
C LYS A 60 13.65 1.55 19.27
N LEU A 61 14.27 0.56 18.60
CA LEU A 61 14.31 -0.82 19.07
C LEU A 61 15.25 -1.06 20.25
N ARG A 62 16.17 -0.12 20.55
CA ARG A 62 17.05 -0.22 21.73
C ARG A 62 16.25 -0.15 23.04
N PHE A 63 15.18 0.63 23.07
CA PHE A 63 14.41 0.90 24.29
C PHE A 63 12.92 0.55 24.16
N HIS A 64 12.46 0.21 22.96
CA HIS A 64 11.08 -0.20 22.73
C HIS A 64 11.01 -1.57 22.08
N SER A 65 10.00 -2.33 22.45
CA SER A 65 9.70 -3.61 21.78
C SER A 65 9.47 -3.41 20.28
N PRO A 66 9.81 -4.40 19.44
CA PRO A 66 9.43 -4.43 18.02
C PRO A 66 7.92 -4.32 17.76
N LYS A 67 7.07 -4.56 18.77
CA LYS A 67 5.61 -4.44 18.67
C LYS A 67 5.08 -3.12 19.25
N SER A 68 5.94 -2.13 19.48
CA SER A 68 5.57 -0.80 19.97
C SER A 68 5.06 0.13 18.86
N ILE A 69 4.29 1.16 19.23
CA ILE A 69 3.84 2.21 18.30
C ILE A 69 5.04 2.94 17.68
N GLN A 70 6.10 3.17 18.47
CA GLN A 70 7.32 3.83 17.99
C GLN A 70 8.00 3.03 16.87
N ALA A 71 8.15 1.73 17.04
CA ALA A 71 8.66 0.85 15.99
C ALA A 71 7.73 0.81 14.77
N ALA A 72 6.41 0.74 14.97
CA ALA A 72 5.42 0.71 13.90
C ALA A 72 5.46 1.95 12.98
N ILE A 73 5.77 3.13 13.54
CA ILE A 73 5.98 4.35 12.74
C ILE A 73 7.16 4.19 11.79
N SER A 74 8.30 3.73 12.30
CA SER A 74 9.50 3.52 11.47
C SER A 74 9.32 2.40 10.46
N TYR A 75 8.66 1.30 10.84
CA TYR A 75 8.33 0.21 9.91
C TYR A 75 7.50 0.73 8.73
N ASN A 76 6.46 1.53 8.98
CA ASN A 76 5.66 2.06 7.87
C ASN A 76 6.46 3.00 6.96
N GLY A 77 7.25 3.91 7.53
CA GLY A 77 8.09 4.82 6.72
C GLY A 77 9.11 4.06 5.88
N LEU A 78 9.76 3.05 6.47
CA LEU A 78 10.69 2.17 5.75
C LEU A 78 9.98 1.38 4.64
N GLY A 79 8.82 0.80 4.94
CA GLY A 79 8.03 0.06 3.94
C GLY A 79 7.60 0.94 2.77
N GLU A 80 7.22 2.18 3.04
CA GLU A 80 6.88 3.15 2.01
C GLU A 80 8.08 3.48 1.11
N ALA A 81 9.24 3.79 1.71
CA ALA A 81 10.45 4.06 0.94
C ALA A 81 10.89 2.86 0.08
N LEU A 82 10.81 1.64 0.63
CA LEU A 82 11.09 0.39 -0.08
C LEU A 82 10.12 0.16 -1.26
N LEU A 83 8.83 0.44 -1.06
CA LEU A 83 7.83 0.37 -2.13
C LEU A 83 8.16 1.31 -3.29
N ARG A 84 8.64 2.53 -2.99
CA ARG A 84 8.98 3.53 -4.01
C ARG A 84 10.16 3.13 -4.90
N VAL A 85 11.07 2.29 -4.40
CA VAL A 85 12.18 1.72 -5.18
C VAL A 85 11.89 0.33 -5.75
N GLY A 86 10.67 -0.19 -5.57
CA GLY A 86 10.26 -1.48 -6.11
C GLY A 86 10.75 -2.71 -5.31
N ARG A 87 11.26 -2.52 -4.09
CA ARG A 87 11.67 -3.62 -3.19
C ARG A 87 10.44 -4.18 -2.46
N LEU A 88 9.56 -4.82 -3.23
CA LEU A 88 8.20 -5.16 -2.79
C LEU A 88 8.16 -6.15 -1.61
N ASP A 89 9.03 -7.16 -1.59
CA ASP A 89 9.01 -8.17 -0.53
C ASP A 89 9.44 -7.59 0.83
N GLU A 90 10.48 -6.76 0.83
CA GLU A 90 10.91 -6.07 2.06
C GLU A 90 9.86 -5.06 2.53
N ALA A 91 9.22 -4.35 1.60
CA ALA A 91 8.13 -3.43 1.94
C ALA A 91 6.96 -4.18 2.59
N ASP A 92 6.61 -5.36 2.08
CA ASP A 92 5.52 -6.20 2.61
C ASP A 92 5.81 -6.62 4.05
N GLU A 93 7.04 -7.07 4.33
CA GLU A 93 7.47 -7.44 5.68
C GLU A 93 7.31 -6.26 6.65
N MET A 94 7.73 -5.06 6.25
CA MET A 94 7.64 -3.88 7.11
C MET A 94 6.19 -3.48 7.39
N PHE A 95 5.33 -3.48 6.38
CA PHE A 95 3.91 -3.17 6.60
C PHE A 95 3.21 -4.22 7.46
N HIS A 96 3.56 -5.50 7.31
CA HIS A 96 3.04 -6.58 8.15
C HIS A 96 3.50 -6.48 9.62
N LYS A 97 4.67 -5.88 9.89
CA LYS A 97 5.09 -5.53 11.26
C LYS A 97 4.33 -4.31 11.81
N ALA A 98 4.06 -3.31 10.98
CA ALA A 98 3.42 -2.06 11.40
C ALA A 98 1.91 -2.19 11.63
N LEU A 99 1.18 -2.80 10.68
CA LEU A 99 -0.28 -2.75 10.63
C LEU A 99 -0.95 -3.28 11.92
N PRO A 100 -0.60 -4.48 12.45
CA PRO A 100 -1.31 -5.02 13.59
C PRO A 100 -1.18 -4.15 14.85
N VAL A 101 -0.04 -3.45 15.01
CA VAL A 101 0.18 -2.52 16.12
C VAL A 101 -0.69 -1.27 15.96
N ARG A 102 -0.71 -0.70 14.75
CA ARG A 102 -1.52 0.49 14.43
C ARG A 102 -3.03 0.23 14.51
N GLU A 103 -3.49 -0.97 14.13
CA GLU A 103 -4.90 -1.36 14.23
C GLU A 103 -5.39 -1.51 15.67
N ARG A 104 -4.52 -1.90 16.61
CA ARG A 104 -4.91 -2.18 18.01
C ARG A 104 -4.84 -0.99 18.95
N GLY A 105 -4.11 0.07 18.61
CA GLY A 105 -3.90 1.19 19.53
C GLY A 105 -3.34 2.48 18.94
N GLY A 106 -3.21 2.58 17.62
CA GLY A 106 -2.73 3.79 16.94
C GLY A 106 -3.86 4.74 16.52
N PRO A 107 -3.51 5.97 16.09
CA PRO A 107 -4.44 6.87 15.43
C PRO A 107 -5.15 6.20 14.25
N ALA A 108 -6.40 6.61 14.03
CA ALA A 108 -7.23 6.18 12.93
C ALA A 108 -6.53 6.20 11.56
N LEU A 109 -5.84 7.32 11.36
CA LEU A 109 -5.19 7.68 10.13
C LEU A 109 -4.01 6.76 9.85
N ASP A 110 -3.20 6.46 10.86
CA ASP A 110 -2.00 5.63 10.73
C ASP A 110 -2.32 4.21 10.22
N ALA A 111 -3.35 3.58 10.79
CA ALA A 111 -3.80 2.27 10.33
C ALA A 111 -4.34 2.34 8.90
N ALA A 112 -5.12 3.37 8.57
CA ALA A 112 -5.67 3.57 7.24
C ALA A 112 -4.59 3.82 6.17
N VAL A 113 -3.57 4.63 6.48
CA VAL A 113 -2.38 4.85 5.62
C VAL A 113 -1.62 3.55 5.40
N THR A 114 -1.40 2.77 6.47
CA THR A 114 -0.70 1.47 6.34
C THR A 114 -1.45 0.51 5.42
N ARG A 115 -2.79 0.44 5.54
CA ARG A 115 -3.63 -0.37 4.66
C ARG A 115 -3.60 0.13 3.22
N ASP A 116 -3.57 1.44 2.99
CA ASP A 116 -3.43 1.98 1.64
C ASP A 116 -2.07 1.66 1.02
N ASN A 117 -0.99 1.77 1.80
CA ASN A 117 0.36 1.41 1.36
C ASN A 117 0.46 -0.08 0.99
N ILE A 118 -0.11 -0.99 1.79
CA ILE A 118 -0.23 -2.41 1.41
C ILE A 118 -1.09 -2.56 0.15
N GLY A 119 -2.18 -1.79 0.02
CA GLY A 119 -2.97 -1.75 -1.20
C GLY A 119 -2.16 -1.37 -2.43
N GLN A 120 -1.31 -0.35 -2.35
CA GLN A 120 -0.41 0.06 -3.43
C GLN A 120 0.62 -1.03 -3.75
N LEU A 121 1.16 -1.69 -2.72
CA LEU A 121 2.07 -2.82 -2.88
C LEU A 121 1.41 -3.97 -3.63
N ARG A 122 0.17 -4.33 -3.26
CA ARG A 122 -0.60 -5.38 -3.96
C ARG A 122 -0.93 -4.97 -5.39
N GLU A 123 -1.21 -3.70 -5.68
CA GLU A 123 -1.36 -3.19 -7.05
C GLU A 123 -0.07 -3.35 -7.87
N ALA A 124 1.10 -3.04 -7.29
CA ALA A 124 2.39 -3.22 -7.94
C ALA A 124 2.71 -4.71 -8.23
N GLN A 125 2.14 -5.62 -7.46
CA GLN A 125 2.23 -7.07 -7.68
C GLN A 125 1.13 -7.63 -8.63
N GLY A 126 0.27 -6.78 -9.21
CA GLY A 126 -0.86 -7.22 -10.04
C GLY A 126 -2.06 -7.79 -9.25
N ARG A 127 -2.03 -7.74 -7.92
CA ARG A 127 -3.02 -8.37 -7.01
C ARG A 127 -4.12 -7.37 -6.61
N PHE A 128 -4.86 -6.88 -7.60
CA PHE A 128 -5.85 -5.80 -7.42
C PHE A 128 -7.03 -6.15 -6.51
N LYS A 129 -7.45 -7.43 -6.48
CA LYS A 129 -8.51 -7.89 -5.57
C LYS A 129 -8.05 -7.76 -4.11
N GLU A 130 -6.87 -8.27 -3.81
CA GLU A 130 -6.27 -8.16 -2.47
C GLU A 130 -6.03 -6.70 -2.07
N ALA A 131 -5.60 -5.86 -3.02
CA ALA A 131 -5.43 -4.42 -2.82
C ALA A 131 -6.74 -3.72 -2.40
N ARG A 132 -7.87 -4.14 -2.97
CA ARG A 132 -9.19 -3.64 -2.59
C ARG A 132 -9.56 -4.11 -1.19
N GLU A 133 -9.41 -5.40 -0.92
CA GLU A 133 -9.78 -6.04 0.34
C GLU A 133 -9.04 -5.44 1.54
N ILE A 134 -7.73 -5.21 1.43
CA ILE A 134 -6.95 -4.58 2.51
C ILE A 134 -7.43 -3.15 2.80
N ARG A 135 -7.72 -2.35 1.77
CA ARG A 135 -8.16 -0.95 1.92
C ARG A 135 -9.53 -0.83 2.57
N ILE A 136 -10.44 -1.77 2.31
CA ILE A 136 -11.81 -1.74 2.85
C ILE A 136 -11.99 -2.57 4.13
N ARG A 137 -10.96 -3.29 4.59
CA ARG A 137 -11.05 -4.22 5.74
C ARG A 137 -11.68 -3.60 6.99
N ASP A 138 -11.51 -2.29 7.16
CA ASP A 138 -12.01 -1.50 8.28
C ASP A 138 -12.84 -0.30 7.80
N SER A 139 -13.65 -0.51 6.74
CA SER A 139 -14.49 0.54 6.14
C SER A 139 -15.57 1.09 7.08
N GLY A 140 -15.72 0.50 8.27
CA GLY A 140 -16.59 0.94 9.36
C GLY A 140 -16.15 2.21 10.08
N LYS A 141 -15.07 2.90 9.65
CA LYS A 141 -14.84 4.36 9.85
C LYS A 141 -13.58 4.96 9.18
N ARG A 142 -12.60 4.20 8.66
CA ARG A 142 -11.23 4.73 8.48
C ARG A 142 -10.51 4.25 7.21
N MET A 143 -10.74 4.96 6.10
CA MET A 143 -10.00 4.86 4.85
C MET A 143 -9.26 6.17 4.55
N VAL A 144 -8.28 6.15 3.66
CA VAL A 144 -7.64 7.36 3.12
C VAL A 144 -7.88 7.48 1.61
N CYS A 145 -7.68 8.69 1.09
CA CYS A 145 -7.63 8.92 -0.35
C CYS A 145 -6.34 8.30 -0.92
N GLY A 146 -6.43 7.57 -2.04
CA GLY A 146 -5.28 6.96 -2.71
C GLY A 146 -4.34 7.97 -3.38
N HIS A 147 -4.70 9.25 -3.41
CA HIS A 147 -3.76 10.29 -3.76
C HIS A 147 -2.88 10.62 -2.55
N TYR A 148 -1.60 10.24 -2.62
CA TYR A 148 -0.62 10.44 -1.55
C TYR A 148 -0.51 11.89 -1.02
N ARG A 149 -0.61 12.90 -1.91
CA ARG A 149 -0.59 14.33 -1.54
C ARG A 149 -1.99 14.94 -1.46
N CYS A 150 -2.99 14.14 -1.09
CA CYS A 150 -4.36 14.62 -0.92
C CYS A 150 -4.38 15.84 0.01
N PRO A 151 -4.93 16.99 -0.40
CA PRO A 151 -5.01 18.17 0.48
C PRO A 151 -5.91 17.93 1.70
N ASN A 152 -6.79 16.93 1.62
CA ASN A 152 -7.65 16.48 2.70
C ASN A 152 -7.04 15.23 3.36
N MET A 153 -5.94 15.41 4.10
CA MET A 153 -5.25 14.36 4.87
C MET A 153 -6.05 13.93 6.12
N LYS A 154 -7.21 13.30 5.89
CA LYS A 154 -8.09 12.79 6.94
C LYS A 154 -8.57 11.38 6.60
N THR A 155 -9.26 10.76 7.55
CA THR A 155 -9.96 9.51 7.32
C THR A 155 -11.35 9.73 6.73
N PHE A 156 -11.79 8.81 5.88
CA PHE A 156 -13.09 8.79 5.22
C PHE A 156 -13.79 7.45 5.49
N VAL A 157 -15.12 7.43 5.37
CA VAL A 157 -15.85 6.17 5.21
C VAL A 157 -15.94 5.80 3.73
N LEU A 158 -16.18 4.52 3.44
CA LEU A 158 -16.28 4.03 2.06
C LEU A 158 -17.31 4.80 1.22
N ALA A 159 -18.43 5.23 1.83
CA ALA A 159 -19.48 5.98 1.15
C ALA A 159 -19.02 7.36 0.63
N ASP A 160 -18.01 7.96 1.26
CA ASP A 160 -17.48 9.28 0.89
C ASP A 160 -16.46 9.19 -0.25
N LEU A 161 -16.00 7.99 -0.59
CA LEU A 161 -14.95 7.77 -1.57
C LEU A 161 -15.50 7.21 -2.88
N LYS A 162 -14.84 7.55 -3.99
CA LYS A 162 -15.11 6.97 -5.30
C LYS A 162 -13.98 6.05 -5.69
N ALA A 163 -14.32 4.80 -6.00
CA ALA A 163 -13.36 3.84 -6.51
C ALA A 163 -12.96 4.20 -7.96
N CYS A 164 -11.74 3.86 -8.36
CA CYS A 164 -11.36 3.90 -9.77
C CYS A 164 -12.30 2.99 -10.59
N ALA A 165 -12.97 3.55 -11.61
CA ALA A 165 -14.00 2.85 -12.39
C ALA A 165 -13.48 1.65 -13.20
N ALA A 166 -12.16 1.54 -13.41
CA ALA A 166 -11.54 0.46 -14.15
C ALA A 166 -11.17 -0.72 -13.24
N CYS A 167 -10.40 -0.47 -12.19
CA CYS A 167 -9.83 -1.51 -11.33
C CYS A 167 -10.58 -1.74 -10.02
N HIS A 168 -11.36 -0.76 -9.57
CA HIS A 168 -12.03 -0.74 -8.27
C HIS A 168 -11.12 -0.98 -7.05
N SER A 169 -9.78 -0.94 -7.22
CA SER A 169 -8.81 -1.24 -6.16
C SER A 169 -8.44 -0.03 -5.31
N VAL A 170 -8.44 1.17 -5.90
CA VAL A 170 -8.07 2.44 -5.26
C VAL A 170 -9.27 3.37 -5.15
N PHE A 171 -9.27 4.22 -4.13
CA PHE A 171 -10.39 5.07 -3.73
C PHE A 171 -9.97 6.53 -3.58
N TYR A 172 -10.82 7.47 -4.02
CA TYR A 172 -10.51 8.89 -4.04
C TYR A 172 -11.62 9.73 -3.42
N CYS A 173 -11.25 10.78 -2.67
CA CYS A 173 -12.21 11.72 -2.10
C CYS A 173 -12.73 12.74 -3.11
N SER A 174 -12.06 12.91 -4.26
CA SER A 174 -12.46 13.83 -5.32
C SER A 174 -11.93 13.39 -6.69
N LYS A 175 -12.56 13.90 -7.76
CA LYS A 175 -12.09 13.71 -9.15
C LYS A 175 -10.69 14.28 -9.36
N GLU A 176 -10.35 15.37 -8.67
CA GLU A 176 -9.03 15.99 -8.76
C GLU A 176 -7.94 15.09 -8.17
N CYS A 177 -8.19 14.50 -6.99
CA CYS A 177 -7.28 13.50 -6.42
C CYS A 177 -7.09 12.29 -7.34
N GLN A 178 -8.18 11.80 -7.94
CA GLN A 178 -8.11 10.73 -8.93
C GLN A 178 -7.23 11.12 -10.12
N LYS A 179 -7.39 12.32 -10.67
CA LYS A 179 -6.61 12.81 -11.82
C LYS A 179 -5.11 12.91 -11.49
N GLN A 180 -4.78 13.40 -10.30
CA GLN A 180 -3.39 13.55 -9.86
C GLN A 180 -2.72 12.19 -9.69
N ASP A 181 -3.32 11.26 -8.93
CA ASP A 181 -2.79 9.90 -8.77
C ASP A 181 -2.75 9.12 -10.09
N TRP A 182 -3.76 9.30 -10.96
CA TRP A 182 -3.77 8.72 -12.30
C TRP A 182 -2.53 9.10 -13.10
N THR A 183 -2.16 10.38 -13.06
CA THR A 183 -1.03 10.91 -13.84
C THR A 183 0.31 10.51 -13.26
N THR A 184 0.44 10.43 -11.93
CA THR A 184 1.73 10.20 -11.27
C THR A 184 2.07 8.72 -11.07
N ARG A 185 1.09 7.85 -10.85
CA ARG A 185 1.34 6.46 -10.43
C ARG A 185 0.36 5.44 -10.98
N HIS A 186 -0.95 5.71 -10.95
CA HIS A 186 -1.95 4.65 -11.08
C HIS A 186 -2.22 4.20 -12.53
N LYS A 187 -2.12 5.08 -13.53
CA LYS A 187 -2.39 4.77 -14.94
C LYS A 187 -1.66 3.53 -15.47
N PRO A 188 -0.32 3.37 -15.32
CA PRO A 188 0.38 2.20 -15.83
C PRO A 188 -0.11 0.90 -15.20
N LEU A 189 -0.29 0.87 -13.87
CA LEU A 189 -0.77 -0.30 -13.14
C LEU A 189 -2.19 -0.70 -13.57
N CYS A 190 -3.08 0.30 -13.67
CA CYS A 190 -4.47 0.07 -14.03
C CYS A 190 -4.63 -0.46 -15.46
N LYS A 191 -3.83 0.05 -16.40
CA LYS A 191 -3.81 -0.43 -17.80
C LYS A 191 -3.25 -1.86 -17.91
N ALA A 192 -2.19 -2.18 -17.17
CA ALA A 192 -1.61 -3.53 -17.18
C ALA A 192 -2.65 -4.58 -16.76
N ARG A 193 -3.39 -4.33 -15.67
CA ARG A 193 -4.51 -5.17 -15.25
C ARG A 193 -5.58 -5.36 -16.32
N GLN A 194 -5.94 -4.28 -17.02
CA GLN A 194 -6.97 -4.36 -18.06
C GLN A 194 -6.53 -5.22 -19.24
N ALA A 195 -5.24 -5.17 -19.60
CA ALA A 195 -4.68 -6.03 -20.64
C ALA A 195 -4.70 -7.50 -20.20
N GLU A 196 -4.36 -7.81 -18.95
CA GLU A 196 -4.41 -9.17 -18.39
C GLU A 196 -5.85 -9.71 -18.26
N ALA A 197 -6.83 -8.83 -18.06
CA ALA A 197 -8.24 -9.19 -17.95
C ALA A 197 -8.94 -9.38 -19.31
N GLN A 198 -8.31 -8.97 -20.42
CA GLN A 198 -8.82 -9.24 -21.76
C GLN A 198 -8.39 -10.65 -22.17
N PRO A 199 -9.31 -11.60 -22.39
CA PRO A 199 -8.92 -12.89 -22.93
C PRO A 199 -8.22 -12.66 -24.27
N ALA A 200 -7.09 -13.33 -24.47
CA ALA A 200 -6.35 -13.30 -25.74
C ALA A 200 -7.32 -13.68 -26.87
N ASN A 201 -7.78 -12.68 -27.63
CA ASN A 201 -8.58 -12.92 -28.81
C ASN A 201 -7.62 -13.48 -29.87
N GLN A 202 -7.47 -14.81 -29.89
CA GLN A 202 -6.79 -15.50 -30.96
C GLN A 202 -7.63 -15.29 -32.22
N GLY A 203 -7.11 -14.45 -33.11
CA GLY A 203 -7.64 -14.31 -34.45
C GLY A 203 -7.44 -15.61 -35.20
N GLU A 204 -8.52 -16.37 -35.39
CA GLU A 204 -8.65 -17.21 -36.56
C GLU A 204 -9.38 -16.37 -37.62
N ALA A 205 -8.56 -15.90 -38.56
CA ALA A 205 -9.00 -15.20 -39.73
C ALA A 205 -9.95 -16.08 -40.54
N GLU A 206 -11.07 -15.49 -40.91
CA GLU A 206 -11.99 -15.94 -41.93
C GLU A 206 -11.23 -16.35 -43.21
N SER A 207 -11.16 -17.64 -43.50
CA SER A 207 -10.95 -18.11 -44.87
C SER A 207 -12.32 -18.31 -45.51
N GLY A 208 -12.87 -17.21 -46.04
CA GLY A 208 -14.03 -17.23 -46.91
C GLY A 208 -13.71 -17.87 -48.25
N ASN A 209 -14.58 -18.81 -48.63
CA ASN A 209 -15.17 -18.99 -49.97
C ASN A 209 -14.32 -19.52 -51.14
N GLN A 210 -14.75 -20.68 -51.63
CA GLN A 210 -14.83 -21.15 -53.03
C GLN A 210 -15.38 -22.59 -52.95
N GLY A 211 -16.38 -23.08 -53.68
CA GLY A 211 -17.19 -22.61 -54.78
C GLY A 211 -18.13 -23.78 -55.16
N GLU A 212 -19.25 -23.46 -55.80
CA GLU A 212 -20.31 -24.37 -56.22
C GLU A 212 -19.83 -25.50 -57.16
N ALA A 213 -20.44 -26.67 -57.04
CA ALA A 213 -20.66 -27.58 -58.17
C ALA A 213 -21.80 -28.55 -57.82
N GLY A 214 -23.00 -28.21 -58.30
CA GLY A 214 -24.12 -29.15 -58.40
C GLY A 214 -23.80 -30.23 -59.44
N SER A 215 -24.14 -31.47 -59.11
CA SER A 215 -24.20 -32.57 -60.08
C SER A 215 -25.62 -33.14 -60.06
N GLU A 216 -26.35 -32.85 -61.14
CA GLU A 216 -27.55 -33.55 -61.54
C GLU A 216 -27.15 -34.95 -62.05
N GLU A 217 -27.78 -36.00 -61.51
CA GLU A 217 -27.76 -37.34 -62.10
C GLU A 217 -29.12 -37.62 -62.78
N PRO A 218 -29.14 -38.16 -64.01
CA PRO A 218 -30.36 -38.43 -64.74
C PRO A 218 -30.93 -39.83 -64.42
N LYS A 219 -32.26 -39.89 -64.36
CA LYS A 219 -33.06 -41.12 -64.36
C LYS A 219 -32.92 -41.88 -65.69
N ALA A 220 -32.72 -43.19 -65.62
CA ALA A 220 -33.19 -44.12 -66.65
C ALA A 220 -33.51 -45.52 -66.07
N ALA A 221 -34.72 -45.97 -66.41
CA ALA A 221 -35.23 -47.34 -66.57
C ALA A 221 -35.31 -48.29 -65.35
N GLN A 222 -36.54 -48.50 -64.86
CA GLN A 222 -37.42 -49.61 -65.26
C GLN A 222 -38.88 -49.24 -65.01
#